data_AF-A0A646KGY5-F1
#
_entry.id   AF-A0A646KGY5-F1
#
_cell.length_a   1.000
_cell.length_b   1.000
_cell.length_c   1.000
_cell.angle_alpha   90.00
_cell.angle_beta   90.00
_cell.angle_gamma   90.00
#
_symmetry.space_group_name_H-M   'P 1'
#
loop_
_entity.id
_entity.type
_entity.pdbx_description
1 polymer ?
#
loop_
_entity_poly.entity_id
_entity_poly.type
_entity_poly.pdbx_seq_one_letter_code
_entity_poly.pdbx_strand_id
1 'polypeptide(L)'
;MITIHLKYEIDPDRIEDFEEYGRRWVALVNRFGGTHHGYFLPSEGDSDIAYALFSFPGFAQYERYRADSATDPECQAAFELARRTGCIRRYERRFLRPLDQEGNSSSGGSARS
;
A
#
# COMPACT_ATOMS: atom_id res chain seq x y z
N MET A 1 -11.03 9.29 5.71
CA MET A 1 -9.95 8.63 4.97
C MET A 1 -8.93 8.04 5.92
N ILE A 2 -8.44 6.85 5.63
CA ILE A 2 -7.34 6.19 6.35
C ILE A 2 -6.22 5.87 5.35
N THR A 3 -4.97 5.88 5.81
CA THR A 3 -3.80 5.45 5.04
C THR A 3 -3.21 4.21 5.68
N ILE A 4 -3.11 3.15 4.90
CA ILE A 4 -2.47 1.91 5.31
C ILE A 4 -0.99 2.06 4.93
N HIS A 5 -0.13 1.89 5.92
CA HIS A 5 1.32 1.85 5.75
C HIS A 5 1.81 0.43 6.00
N LEU A 6 2.41 -0.16 4.98
CA LEU A 6 3.10 -1.43 5.05
C LEU A 6 4.61 -1.19 5.04
N LYS A 7 5.29 -1.70 6.06
CA LYS A 7 6.75 -1.86 6.08
C LYS A 7 7.02 -3.34 5.87
N TYR A 8 7.78 -3.67 4.84
CA TYR A 8 8.22 -5.02 4.54
C TYR A 8 9.70 -5.18 4.87
N GLU A 9 10.04 -6.30 5.50
CA GLU A 9 11.38 -6.88 5.44
C GLU A 9 11.38 -7.88 4.29
N ILE A 10 12.16 -7.61 3.26
CA ILE A 10 12.24 -8.40 2.03
C ILE A 10 13.55 -9.18 1.96
N ASP A 11 13.65 -10.12 1.02
CA ASP A 11 14.91 -10.78 0.71
C ASP A 11 15.74 -9.93 -0.27
N PRO A 12 16.94 -9.44 0.10
CA PRO A 12 17.80 -8.63 -0.78
C PRO A 12 18.14 -9.32 -2.11
N ASP A 13 18.19 -10.65 -2.13
CA ASP A 13 18.48 -11.42 -3.34
C ASP A 13 17.23 -11.66 -4.21
N ARG A 14 16.06 -11.19 -3.78
CA ARG A 14 14.75 -11.37 -4.44
C ARG A 14 13.99 -10.06 -4.64
N ILE A 15 14.71 -8.95 -4.77
CA ILE A 15 14.10 -7.63 -4.99
C ILE A 15 13.25 -7.64 -6.26
N GLU A 16 13.72 -8.24 -7.35
CA GLU A 16 12.97 -8.32 -8.62
C GLU A 16 11.60 -9.01 -8.46
N ASP A 17 11.55 -10.09 -7.67
CA ASP A 17 10.29 -10.79 -7.36
C ASP A 17 9.36 -9.90 -6.52
N PHE A 18 9.91 -9.14 -5.57
CA PHE A 18 9.14 -8.17 -4.78
C PHE A 18 8.65 -6.99 -5.64
N GLU A 19 9.43 -6.53 -6.62
CA GLU A 19 9.00 -5.50 -7.56
C GLU A 19 7.82 -5.96 -8.40
N GLU A 20 7.87 -7.19 -8.92
CA GLU A 20 6.74 -7.76 -9.64
C GLU A 20 5.50 -7.86 -8.75
N TYR A 21 5.66 -8.34 -7.51
CA TYR A 21 4.59 -8.34 -6.51
C TYR A 21 4.00 -6.94 -6.30
N GLY A 22 4.84 -5.93 -6.08
CA GLY A 22 4.44 -4.55 -5.86
C GLY A 22 3.69 -3.96 -7.06
N ARG A 23 4.19 -4.15 -8.29
CA ARG A 23 3.55 -3.68 -9.52
C ARG A 23 2.13 -4.23 -9.68
N ARG A 24 1.90 -5.50 -9.33
CA ARG A 24 0.55 -6.10 -9.34
C ARG A 24 -0.36 -5.39 -8.34
N TRP A 25 0.11 -5.15 -7.12
CA TRP A 25 -0.69 -4.49 -6.08
C TRP A 25 -1.04 -3.04 -6.39
N VAL A 26 -0.21 -2.29 -7.13
CA VAL A 26 -0.56 -0.92 -7.56
C VAL A 26 -1.88 -0.94 -8.35
N ALA A 27 -2.00 -1.83 -9.34
CA ALA A 27 -3.21 -1.94 -10.16
C ALA A 27 -4.40 -2.47 -9.34
N LEU A 28 -4.18 -3.48 -8.50
CA LEU A 28 -5.24 -4.10 -7.69
C LEU A 28 -5.85 -3.12 -6.70
N VAL A 29 -5.04 -2.36 -5.95
CA VAL A 29 -5.54 -1.38 -4.96
C VAL A 29 -6.45 -0.36 -5.63
N ASN A 30 -6.05 0.16 -6.79
CA ASN A 30 -6.86 1.12 -7.54
C ASN A 30 -8.16 0.48 -8.05
N ARG A 31 -8.12 -0.78 -8.51
CA ARG A 31 -9.32 -1.53 -8.93
C ARG A 31 -10.34 -1.71 -7.80
N PHE A 32 -9.88 -1.90 -6.56
CA PHE A 32 -10.75 -2.02 -5.39
C PHE A 32 -11.18 -0.68 -4.76
N GLY A 33 -10.95 0.45 -5.45
CA GLY A 33 -11.37 1.77 -5.00
C GLY A 33 -10.50 2.36 -3.88
N GLY A 34 -9.28 1.84 -3.72
CA GLY A 34 -8.23 2.48 -2.93
C GLY A 34 -7.43 3.46 -3.79
N THR A 35 -6.69 4.35 -3.13
CA THR A 35 -5.73 5.25 -3.78
C THR A 35 -4.33 4.79 -3.42
N HIS A 36 -3.56 4.31 -4.40
CA HIS A 36 -2.18 3.93 -4.17
C HIS A 36 -1.23 5.14 -4.17
N HIS A 37 -0.37 5.25 -3.15
CA HIS A 37 0.57 6.38 -2.98
C HIS A 37 2.00 6.05 -3.37
N GLY A 38 2.35 4.77 -3.48
CA GLY A 38 3.68 4.35 -3.92
C GLY A 38 4.13 3.05 -3.25
N TYR A 39 4.95 2.32 -3.99
CA TYR A 39 5.88 1.32 -3.47
C TYR A 39 7.26 1.96 -3.48
N PHE A 40 7.98 1.83 -2.37
CA PHE A 40 9.31 2.37 -2.20
C PHE A 40 10.24 1.21 -1.89
N LEU A 41 11.26 1.03 -2.72
CA LEU A 41 12.23 -0.06 -2.63
C LEU A 41 13.47 0.39 -1.85
N PRO A 42 14.28 -0.56 -1.36
CA PRO A 42 15.62 -0.26 -0.90
C PRO A 42 16.42 0.55 -1.92
N SER A 43 17.17 1.53 -1.42
CA SER A 43 18.11 2.34 -2.20
C SER A 43 19.30 2.66 -1.28
N GLU A 44 19.52 3.92 -0.92
CA GLU A 44 20.47 4.28 0.14
C GLU A 44 19.86 4.05 1.54
N GLY A 45 20.49 3.20 2.36
CA GLY A 45 20.02 2.84 3.70
C GLY A 45 19.89 1.32 3.90
N ASP A 46 18.79 0.89 4.52
CA ASP A 46 18.49 -0.53 4.72
C ASP A 46 18.29 -1.22 3.36
N SER A 47 19.05 -2.28 3.09
CA SER A 47 19.02 -3.02 1.81
C SER A 47 17.84 -3.98 1.68
N ASP A 48 17.07 -4.17 2.75
CA ASP A 48 16.02 -5.17 2.88
C ASP A 48 14.69 -4.59 3.33
N ILE A 49 14.53 -3.26 3.35
CA ILE A 49 13.30 -2.61 3.76
C ILE A 49 12.59 -1.96 2.57
N ALA A 50 11.34 -2.38 2.34
CA ALA A 50 10.45 -1.77 1.37
C ALA A 50 9.17 -1.24 2.03
N TYR A 51 8.53 -0.26 1.41
CA TYR A 51 7.31 0.35 1.90
C TYR A 51 6.20 0.34 0.85
N ALA A 52 4.95 0.22 1.29
CA ALA A 52 3.78 0.51 0.47
C ALA A 52 2.79 1.37 1.24
N LEU A 53 2.28 2.41 0.59
CA LEU A 53 1.26 3.29 1.15
C LEU A 53 0.06 3.34 0.22
N PHE A 54 -1.14 3.19 0.79
CA PHE A 54 -2.39 3.37 0.06
C PHE A 54 -3.51 3.80 1.00
N SER A 55 -4.52 4.49 0.47
CA SER A 55 -5.64 5.01 1.25
C SER A 55 -6.97 4.43 0.83
N PHE A 56 -7.90 4.40 1.80
CA PHE A 56 -9.32 4.13 1.58
C PHE A 56 -10.16 5.22 2.27
N PRO A 57 -11.40 5.49 1.82
CA PRO A 57 -12.28 6.47 2.45
C PRO A 57 -12.51 6.23 3.94
N GLY A 58 -12.47 4.97 4.40
CA GLY A 58 -12.54 4.60 5.81
C GLY A 58 -12.29 3.10 6.03
N PHE A 59 -12.39 2.66 7.29
CA PHE A 59 -12.17 1.26 7.66
C PHE A 59 -13.15 0.30 6.98
N ALA A 60 -14.42 0.69 6.82
CA ALA A 60 -15.42 -0.17 6.16
C ALA A 60 -15.08 -0.48 4.70
N GLN A 61 -14.55 0.49 3.94
CA GLN A 61 -14.08 0.27 2.56
C GLN A 61 -12.85 -0.64 2.54
N TYR A 62 -11.93 -0.42 3.48
CA TYR A 62 -10.74 -1.26 3.62
C TYR A 62 -11.08 -2.71 4.00
N GLU A 63 -12.05 -2.92 4.87
CA GLU A 63 -12.52 -4.26 5.26
C GLU A 63 -13.18 -5.00 4.09
N ARG A 64 -13.99 -4.31 3.28
CA ARG A 64 -14.54 -4.88 2.03
C ARG A 64 -13.42 -5.26 1.06
N TYR A 65 -12.49 -4.35 0.80
CA TYR A 65 -11.30 -4.63 -0.01
C TYR A 65 -10.56 -5.88 0.47
N ARG A 66 -10.38 -6.03 1.78
CA ARG A 66 -9.73 -7.21 2.36
C ARG A 66 -10.51 -8.50 2.15
N ALA A 67 -11.84 -8.46 2.23
CA ALA A 67 -12.67 -9.62 1.97
C ALA A 67 -12.63 -10.01 0.49
N ASP A 68 -12.81 -9.02 -0.40
CA ASP A 68 -12.87 -9.24 -1.84
C ASP A 68 -11.51 -9.75 -2.38
N SER A 69 -10.41 -9.10 -1.97
CA SER A 69 -9.04 -9.49 -2.36
C SER A 69 -8.64 -10.90 -1.87
N ALA A 70 -9.26 -11.44 -0.83
CA ALA A 70 -8.98 -12.79 -0.38
C ALA A 70 -9.47 -13.86 -1.39
N THR A 71 -10.49 -13.52 -2.17
CA THR A 71 -11.12 -14.44 -3.15
C THR A 71 -10.82 -14.08 -4.61
N ASP A 72 -10.25 -12.90 -4.87
CA ASP A 72 -9.92 -12.46 -6.22
C ASP A 72 -8.72 -13.24 -6.80
N PRO A 73 -8.84 -13.84 -8.00
CA PRO A 73 -7.77 -14.65 -8.59
C PRO A 73 -6.46 -13.90 -8.83
N GLU A 74 -6.50 -12.61 -9.18
CA GLU A 74 -5.29 -11.83 -9.42
C GLU A 74 -4.57 -11.51 -8.10
N CYS A 75 -5.33 -11.22 -7.04
CA CYS A 75 -4.79 -11.07 -5.69
C CYS A 75 -4.15 -12.39 -5.20
N GLN A 76 -4.84 -13.52 -5.39
CA GLN A 76 -4.29 -14.84 -5.03
C GLN A 76 -2.99 -15.15 -5.79
N ALA A 77 -2.92 -14.83 -7.08
CA ALA A 77 -1.70 -14.99 -7.86
C ALA A 77 -0.56 -14.09 -7.36
N ALA A 78 -0.85 -12.87 -6.88
CA ALA A 78 0.15 -12.01 -6.24
C ALA A 78 0.62 -12.57 -4.89
N PHE A 79 -0.29 -13.06 -4.05
CA PHE A 79 0.08 -13.71 -2.78
C PHE A 79 0.93 -14.97 -3.01
N GLU A 80 0.56 -15.79 -4.00
CA GLU A 80 1.30 -17.01 -4.33
C GLU A 80 2.69 -16.69 -4.91
N LEU A 81 2.83 -15.61 -5.69
CA LEU A 81 4.15 -15.14 -6.14
C LEU A 81 5.07 -14.90 -4.94
N ALA A 82 4.65 -14.08 -3.97
CA ALA A 82 5.46 -13.78 -2.79
C ALA A 82 5.75 -15.03 -1.94
N ARG A 83 4.77 -15.94 -1.82
CA ARG A 83 4.94 -17.20 -1.09
C ARG A 83 5.96 -18.12 -1.75
N ARG A 84 5.87 -18.28 -3.07
CA ARG A 84 6.72 -19.18 -3.85
C ARG A 84 8.17 -18.68 -3.90
N THR A 85 8.36 -17.38 -4.05
CA THR A 85 9.71 -16.78 -4.16
C THR A 85 10.35 -16.53 -2.80
N GLY A 86 9.53 -16.40 -1.76
CA GLY A 86 10.01 -16.03 -0.42
C GLY A 86 10.51 -14.59 -0.34
N CYS A 87 10.13 -13.72 -1.29
CA CYS A 87 10.66 -12.36 -1.36
C CYS A 87 10.23 -11.47 -0.18
N ILE A 88 9.20 -11.84 0.59
CA ILE A 88 8.75 -11.14 1.81
C ILE A 88 9.01 -12.03 3.02
N ARG A 89 9.90 -11.58 3.91
CA ARG A 89 10.24 -12.28 5.17
C ARG A 89 9.27 -11.92 6.29
N ARG A 90 8.95 -10.64 6.41
CA ARG A 90 8.04 -10.10 7.42
C ARG A 90 7.39 -8.83 6.90
N TYR A 91 6.21 -8.49 7.41
CA TYR A 91 5.65 -7.16 7.23
C TYR A 91 4.96 -6.65 8.49
N GLU A 92 4.90 -5.34 8.60
CA GLU A 92 4.15 -4.61 9.61
C GLU A 92 3.10 -3.75 8.94
N ARG A 93 1.90 -3.69 9.52
CA ARG A 93 0.80 -2.89 9.01
C ARG A 93 0.38 -1.87 10.05
N ARG A 94 0.34 -0.60 9.64
CA ARG A 94 -0.10 0.52 10.47
C ARG A 94 -1.23 1.27 9.75
N PHE A 95 -2.13 1.86 10.54
CA PHE A 95 -3.21 2.70 10.06
C PHE A 95 -2.95 4.13 10.49
N LEU A 96 -2.84 5.03 9.52
CA LEU A 96 -2.46 6.42 9.69
C LEU A 96 -3.63 7.30 9.27
N ARG A 97 -3.75 8.47 9.91
CA ARG A 97 -4.62 9.54 9.45
C ARG A 97 -3.80 10.47 8.54
N PRO A 98 -4.22 10.71 7.30
CA PRO A 98 -3.56 11.71 6.45
C PRO A 98 -3.74 13.10 7.07
N LEU A 99 -2.71 13.95 6.93
CA LEU A 99 -2.77 15.34 7.40
C LEU A 99 -3.82 16.11 6.61
N ASP A 100 -3.69 16.07 5.28
CA ASP A 100 -4.60 16.71 4.35
C ASP A 100 -5.69 15.70 3.96
N GLN A 101 -6.96 16.07 4.16
CA GLN A 101 -8.09 15.34 3.61
C GLN A 101 -8.56 16.09 2.37
N GLU A 102 -8.39 15.51 1.18
CA GLU A 102 -9.08 16.01 0.00
C GLU A 102 -10.59 16.01 0.31
N GLY A 103 -11.16 17.20 0.44
CA GLY A 103 -12.53 17.43 0.91
C GLY A 103 -12.69 18.37 2.10
N ASN A 104 -11.62 18.78 2.78
CA ASN A 104 -11.65 19.87 3.76
C ASN A 104 -10.82 21.08 3.29
N SER A 105 -11.03 21.51 2.04
CA SER A 105 -10.73 22.87 1.63
C SER A 105 -11.70 23.80 2.36
N SER A 106 -11.41 24.07 3.63
CA SER A 106 -11.96 25.22 4.32
C SER A 106 -11.59 26.46 3.51
N SER A 107 -12.62 26.99 2.84
CA SER A 107 -12.74 28.36 2.39
C SER A 107 -12.48 29.33 3.55
N GLY A 108 -11.21 29.50 3.92
CA GLY A 108 -10.73 30.56 4.78
C GLY A 108 -10.32 31.75 3.92
N GLY A 109 -11.30 32.46 3.38
CA GLY A 109 -11.08 33.73 2.72
C GLY A 109 -10.51 34.78 3.69
N SER A 110 -9.51 35.52 3.19
CA SER A 110 -9.27 36.95 3.44
C SER A 110 -9.27 37.45 4.90
N ALA A 111 -8.07 37.80 5.38
CA ALA A 111 -7.88 39.15 5.92
C ALA A 111 -6.52 39.68 5.49
N ARG A 112 -6.56 40.69 4.61
CA ARG A 112 -5.54 41.73 4.52
C ARG A 112 -5.38 42.38 5.90
N SER A 113 -4.13 42.59 6.30
CA SER A 113 -3.64 43.82 6.95
C SER A 113 -2.13 43.76 7.03
#